data_AF-N9KLR9-F1
#
_entry.id   AF-N9KLR9-F1
#
_cell.length_a   1.000
_cell.length_b   1.000
_cell.length_c   1.000
_cell.angle_alpha   90.00
_cell.angle_beta   90.00
_cell.angle_gamma   90.00
#
_symmetry.space_group_name_H-M   'P 1'
#
loop_
_entity.id
_entity.type
_entity.pdbx_description
1 polymer ?
#
loop_
_entity_poly.entity_id
_entity_poly.type
_entity_poly.pdbx_seq_one_letter_code
_entity_poly.pdbx_strand_id
1 'polypeptide(L)'
;MKKLLILGTLLFSTFVFADDVKKKEVIAQKLVSVDGTEQGLQNTDKMILEQIRMRLPKDIPENFYVDLIKNLNSEQRKQFIIQRYVETFSQQELQAALTFYQSTEGKAWAKKASEIGSEVAHFTTQNARTALNVTMQQHIDNPTVKQLMARMNPTPTPAQTTEKSETK
;
A
#
# COMPACT_ATOMS: atom_id res chain seq x y z
N MET A 1 20.53 5.92 53.09
CA MET A 1 21.14 4.96 52.14
C MET A 1 20.11 4.12 51.37
N LYS A 2 19.00 3.64 51.97
CA LYS A 2 17.95 2.87 51.24
C LYS A 2 17.26 3.62 50.08
N LYS A 3 17.09 4.94 50.15
CA LYS A 3 16.49 5.75 49.07
C LYS A 3 17.40 5.92 47.83
N LEU A 4 18.73 5.84 47.99
CA LEU A 4 19.68 5.90 46.88
C LEU A 4 19.73 4.59 46.08
N LEU A 5 19.46 3.46 46.74
CA LEU A 5 19.39 2.14 46.08
C LEU A 5 18.19 2.00 45.14
N ILE A 6 17.04 2.61 45.48
CA ILE A 6 15.82 2.57 44.65
C ILE A 6 15.96 3.47 43.41
N LEU A 7 16.68 4.60 43.53
CA LEU A 7 16.92 5.50 42.40
C LEU A 7 17.91 4.91 41.39
N GLY A 8 18.89 4.13 41.87
CA GLY A 8 19.84 3.39 41.02
C GLY A 8 19.15 2.33 40.15
N THR A 9 18.30 1.48 40.73
CA THR A 9 17.58 0.43 39.98
C THR A 9 16.60 0.98 38.94
N LEU A 10 15.97 2.14 39.19
CA LEU A 10 15.08 2.81 38.25
C LEU A 10 15.82 3.41 37.05
N LEU A 11 17.05 3.91 37.23
CA LEU A 11 17.86 4.42 36.13
C LEU A 11 18.43 3.26 35.28
N PHE A 12 18.90 2.18 35.90
CA PHE A 12 19.44 1.02 35.18
C PHE A 12 18.41 0.32 34.28
N SER A 13 17.14 0.23 34.69
CA SER A 13 16.10 -0.36 33.84
C SER A 13 15.89 0.45 32.56
N THR A 14 15.91 1.78 32.61
CA THR A 14 15.74 2.62 31.41
C THR A 14 16.87 2.46 30.38
N PHE A 15 18.12 2.21 30.83
CA PHE A 15 19.24 1.96 29.92
C PHE A 15 19.13 0.61 29.20
N VAL A 16 18.65 -0.43 29.88
CA VAL A 16 18.45 -1.76 29.27
C VAL A 16 17.33 -1.71 28.23
N PHE A 17 16.22 -1.02 28.53
CA PHE A 17 15.13 -0.85 27.56
C PHE A 17 15.55 -0.02 26.34
N ALA A 18 16.33 1.05 26.53
CA ALA A 18 16.81 1.87 25.41
C ALA A 18 17.79 1.11 24.49
N ASP A 19 18.61 0.23 25.05
CA ASP A 19 19.54 -0.60 24.28
C ASP A 19 18.81 -1.72 23.50
N ASP A 20 17.80 -2.35 24.10
CA ASP A 20 16.94 -3.34 23.43
C ASP A 20 16.18 -2.72 22.25
N VAL A 21 15.54 -1.57 22.45
CA VAL A 21 14.82 -0.85 21.38
C VAL A 21 15.73 -0.55 20.19
N LYS A 22 16.94 -0.03 20.44
CA LYS A 22 17.91 0.26 19.38
C LYS A 22 18.34 -0.99 18.60
N LYS A 23 18.59 -2.11 19.30
CA LYS A 23 18.96 -3.37 18.63
C LYS A 23 17.82 -3.89 17.77
N LYS A 24 16.59 -3.86 18.29
CA LYS A 24 15.40 -4.25 17.55
C LYS A 24 15.19 -3.37 16.32
N GLU A 25 15.42 -2.07 16.43
CA GLU A 25 15.30 -1.13 15.32
C GLU A 25 16.28 -1.46 14.18
N VAL A 26 17.54 -1.76 14.51
CA VAL A 26 18.55 -2.18 13.52
C VAL A 26 18.14 -3.49 12.83
N ILE A 27 17.61 -4.47 13.57
CA ILE A 27 17.15 -5.74 12.99
C ILE A 27 15.93 -5.49 12.09
N ALA A 28 14.96 -4.70 12.56
CA ALA A 28 13.75 -4.38 11.80
C ALA A 28 14.05 -3.61 10.50
N GLN A 29 15.00 -2.66 10.53
CA GLN A 29 15.47 -1.96 9.33
C GLN A 29 16.07 -2.93 8.31
N LYS A 30 16.87 -3.91 8.77
CA LYS A 30 17.41 -4.95 7.88
C LYS A 30 16.33 -5.91 7.39
N LEU A 31 15.33 -6.20 8.21
CA LEU A 31 14.25 -7.11 7.86
C LEU A 31 13.40 -6.52 6.73
N VAL A 32 13.00 -5.25 6.87
CA VAL A 32 12.20 -4.51 5.87
C VAL A 32 12.84 -4.46 4.48
N SER A 33 14.18 -4.50 4.39
CA SER A 33 14.89 -4.51 3.11
C SER A 33 14.99 -5.89 2.44
N VAL A 34 14.64 -6.97 3.15
CA VAL A 34 14.75 -8.35 2.62
C VAL A 34 13.45 -9.15 2.66
N ASP A 35 12.47 -8.74 3.48
CA ASP A 35 11.20 -9.46 3.67
C ASP A 35 10.13 -9.12 2.63
N GLY A 36 10.44 -8.21 1.70
CA GLY A 36 9.54 -7.77 0.63
C GLY A 36 8.67 -6.56 1.00
N THR A 37 8.85 -5.97 2.20
CA THR A 37 8.11 -4.77 2.63
C THR A 37 8.29 -3.60 1.66
N GLU A 38 9.52 -3.31 1.22
CA GLU A 38 9.77 -2.22 0.28
C GLU A 38 9.05 -2.42 -1.06
N GLN A 39 9.02 -3.65 -1.57
CA GLN A 39 8.26 -3.98 -2.78
C GLN A 39 6.75 -3.80 -2.55
N GLY A 40 6.24 -4.21 -1.38
CA GLY A 40 4.85 -4.00 -0.99
C GLY A 40 4.45 -2.53 -0.93
N LEU A 41 5.33 -1.67 -0.39
CA LEU A 41 5.14 -0.22 -0.38
C LEU A 41 5.06 0.35 -1.80
N GLN A 42 5.99 -0.05 -2.68
CA GLN A 42 5.97 0.39 -4.09
C GLN A 42 4.70 -0.06 -4.82
N ASN A 43 4.24 -1.29 -4.59
CA ASN A 43 2.99 -1.78 -5.20
C ASN A 43 1.77 -1.02 -4.68
N THR A 44 1.76 -0.68 -3.38
CA THR A 44 0.72 0.16 -2.78
C THR A 44 0.71 1.56 -3.40
N ASP A 45 1.87 2.14 -3.66
CA ASP A 45 2.01 3.46 -4.29
C ASP A 45 1.40 3.47 -5.70
N LYS A 46 1.70 2.44 -6.49
CA LYS A 46 1.09 2.26 -7.82
C LYS A 46 -0.43 2.16 -7.74
N MET A 47 -0.94 1.34 -6.82
CA MET A 47 -2.38 1.19 -6.62
C MET A 47 -3.05 2.53 -6.24
N ILE A 48 -2.45 3.29 -5.32
CA ILE A 48 -2.97 4.62 -4.92
C ILE A 48 -2.97 5.57 -6.13
N LEU A 49 -1.88 5.62 -6.89
CA LEU A 49 -1.80 6.45 -8.09
C LEU A 49 -2.87 6.08 -9.12
N GLU A 50 -3.05 4.80 -9.40
CA GLU A 50 -4.08 4.33 -10.33
C GLU A 50 -5.47 4.76 -9.88
N GLN A 51 -5.79 4.60 -8.58
CA GLN A 51 -7.07 5.04 -8.03
C GLN A 51 -7.28 6.55 -8.14
N ILE A 52 -6.24 7.35 -7.91
CA ILE A 52 -6.32 8.81 -8.04
C ILE A 52 -6.48 9.22 -9.51
N ARG A 53 -5.69 8.63 -10.43
CA ARG A 53 -5.79 8.87 -11.89
C ARG A 53 -7.16 8.56 -12.48
N MET A 54 -7.89 7.62 -11.88
CA MET A 54 -9.26 7.32 -12.30
C MET A 54 -10.28 8.38 -11.85
N ARG A 55 -9.99 9.14 -10.80
CA ARG A 55 -10.91 10.13 -10.22
C ARG A 55 -10.62 11.55 -10.67
N LEU A 56 -9.39 11.84 -11.08
CA LEU A 56 -8.99 13.15 -11.55
C LEU A 56 -9.23 13.34 -13.06
N PRO A 57 -9.35 14.60 -13.53
CA PRO A 57 -9.35 14.94 -14.95
C PRO A 57 -8.15 14.37 -15.70
N LYS A 58 -8.32 14.12 -17.01
CA LYS A 58 -7.30 13.48 -17.86
C LYS A 58 -6.17 14.41 -18.29
N ASP A 59 -6.36 15.71 -18.14
CA ASP A 59 -5.44 16.79 -18.52
C ASP A 59 -4.50 17.21 -17.38
N ILE A 60 -4.55 16.52 -16.23
CA ILE A 60 -3.59 16.73 -15.14
C ILE A 60 -2.17 16.39 -15.62
N PRO A 61 -1.19 17.30 -15.45
CA PRO A 61 0.16 17.11 -15.97
C PRO A 61 0.93 16.04 -15.18
N GLU A 62 1.86 15.33 -15.81
CA GLU A 62 2.54 14.18 -15.15
C GLU A 62 3.39 14.57 -13.94
N ASN A 63 3.92 15.78 -13.90
CA ASN A 63 4.67 16.28 -12.75
C ASN A 63 3.82 16.30 -11.47
N PHE A 64 2.50 16.50 -11.57
CA PHE A 64 1.61 16.40 -10.41
C PHE A 64 1.68 15.02 -9.75
N TYR A 65 1.70 13.94 -10.54
CA TYR A 65 1.75 12.59 -10.00
C TYR A 65 3.14 12.23 -9.43
N VAL A 66 4.20 12.80 -9.99
CA VAL A 66 5.56 12.71 -9.42
C VAL A 66 5.61 13.38 -8.05
N ASP A 67 5.09 14.60 -7.94
CA ASP A 67 5.04 15.34 -6.68
C ASP A 67 4.11 14.65 -5.67
N LEU A 68 3.02 14.05 -6.13
CA LEU A 68 2.12 13.26 -5.30
C LEU A 68 2.84 12.05 -4.67
N ILE A 69 3.62 11.28 -5.43
CA ILE A 69 4.41 10.18 -4.88
C ILE A 69 5.44 10.68 -3.87
N LYS A 70 6.11 11.79 -4.16
CA LYS A 70 7.05 12.41 -3.23
C LYS A 70 6.35 12.80 -1.92
N ASN A 71 5.15 13.38 -2.01
CA ASN A 71 4.35 13.78 -0.85
C ASN A 71 3.72 12.60 -0.09
N LEU A 72 3.51 11.44 -0.73
CA LEU A 72 3.15 10.19 -0.05
C LEU A 72 4.27 9.68 0.86
N ASN A 73 5.50 10.20 0.71
CA ASN A 73 6.62 10.03 1.64
C ASN A 73 6.84 8.57 2.04
N SER A 74 7.36 7.77 1.10
CA SER A 74 7.61 6.35 1.32
C SER A 74 8.55 6.08 2.50
N GLU A 75 9.49 6.99 2.79
CA GLU A 75 10.37 6.87 3.95
C GLU A 75 9.61 6.98 5.28
N GLN A 76 8.69 7.94 5.41
CA GLN A 76 7.85 8.04 6.62
C GLN A 76 7.03 6.77 6.85
N ARG A 77 6.46 6.20 5.78
CA ARG A 77 5.68 4.95 5.87
C ARG A 77 6.56 3.75 6.21
N LYS A 78 7.77 3.68 5.65
CA LYS A 78 8.77 2.67 6.01
C LYS A 78 9.15 2.75 7.50
N GLN A 79 9.40 3.95 8.00
CA GLN A 79 9.69 4.17 9.42
C GLN A 79 8.51 3.77 10.32
N PHE A 80 7.28 4.06 9.91
CA PHE A 80 6.10 3.58 10.64
C PHE A 80 6.08 2.05 10.77
N ILE A 81 6.39 1.31 9.70
CA ILE A 81 6.44 -0.15 9.72
C ILE A 81 7.57 -0.66 10.62
N ILE A 82 8.76 -0.07 10.52
CA ILE A 82 9.91 -0.40 11.39
C ILE A 82 9.49 -0.25 12.87
N GLN A 83 8.82 0.85 13.22
CA GLN A 83 8.33 1.05 14.59
C GLN A 83 7.29 0.01 15.00
N ARG A 84 6.37 -0.39 14.11
CA ARG A 84 5.43 -1.49 14.40
C ARG A 84 6.17 -2.79 14.71
N TYR A 85 7.25 -3.10 13.98
CA TYR A 85 8.06 -4.30 14.25
C TYR A 85 8.77 -4.22 15.61
N VAL A 86 9.36 -3.08 15.93
CA VAL A 86 10.02 -2.83 17.22
C VAL A 86 9.03 -2.90 18.38
N GLU A 87 7.81 -2.43 18.22
CA GLU A 87 6.80 -2.47 19.29
C GLU A 87 6.17 -3.86 19.47
N THR A 88 6.07 -4.65 18.39
CA THR A 88 5.26 -5.89 18.38
C THR A 88 6.08 -7.14 18.70
N PHE A 89 7.29 -7.25 18.15
CA PHE A 89 8.08 -8.49 18.21
C PHE A 89 9.21 -8.39 19.23
N SER A 90 9.59 -9.51 19.84
CA SER A 90 10.82 -9.60 20.62
C SER A 90 12.06 -9.54 19.71
N GLN A 91 13.22 -9.24 20.29
CA GLN A 91 14.49 -9.26 19.54
C GLN A 91 14.78 -10.64 18.92
N GLN A 92 14.43 -11.73 19.62
CA GLN A 92 14.66 -13.09 19.15
C GLN A 92 13.80 -13.43 17.93
N GLU A 93 12.52 -13.04 17.95
CA GLU A 93 11.61 -13.22 16.81
C GLU A 93 12.07 -12.43 15.58
N LEU A 94 12.45 -11.16 15.78
CA LEU A 94 12.99 -10.33 14.70
C LEU A 94 14.26 -10.94 14.11
N GLN A 95 15.16 -11.46 14.95
CA GLN A 95 16.39 -12.10 14.49
C GLN A 95 16.12 -13.41 13.74
N ALA A 96 15.18 -14.21 14.20
CA ALA A 96 14.78 -15.45 13.52
C ALA A 96 14.16 -15.15 12.16
N ALA A 97 13.27 -14.16 12.08
CA ALA A 97 12.70 -13.69 10.82
C ALA A 97 13.79 -13.19 9.86
N LEU A 98 14.73 -12.39 10.35
CA LEU A 98 15.84 -11.89 9.54
C LEU A 98 16.69 -13.03 8.99
N THR A 99 17.03 -14.02 9.82
CA THR A 99 17.79 -15.20 9.38
C THR A 99 17.04 -15.95 8.27
N PHE A 100 15.73 -16.15 8.42
CA PHE A 100 14.92 -16.77 7.37
C PHE A 100 14.94 -15.96 6.08
N TYR A 101 14.59 -14.67 6.11
CA TYR A 101 14.52 -13.85 4.89
C TYR A 101 15.89 -13.54 4.27
N GLN A 102 16.99 -13.81 4.97
CA GLN A 102 18.34 -13.76 4.38
C GLN A 102 18.71 -15.03 3.60
N SER A 103 18.03 -16.15 3.85
CA SER A 103 18.25 -17.40 3.12
C SER A 103 17.77 -17.31 1.66
N THR A 104 18.21 -18.25 0.82
CA THR A 104 17.77 -18.34 -0.57
C THR A 104 16.26 -18.54 -0.66
N GLU A 105 15.73 -19.45 0.15
CA GLU A 105 14.31 -19.79 0.21
C GLU A 105 13.49 -18.63 0.76
N GLY A 106 13.98 -17.93 1.79
CA GLY A 106 13.29 -16.78 2.38
C GLY A 106 13.20 -15.60 1.41
N LYS A 107 14.26 -15.29 0.68
CA LYS A 107 14.23 -14.26 -0.38
C LYS A 107 13.27 -14.63 -1.51
N ALA A 108 13.30 -15.90 -1.93
CA ALA A 108 12.37 -16.40 -2.96
C ALA A 108 10.92 -16.34 -2.47
N TRP A 109 10.68 -16.67 -1.20
CA TRP A 109 9.37 -16.56 -0.56
C TRP A 109 8.88 -15.11 -0.54
N ALA A 110 9.68 -14.18 -0.03
CA ALA A 110 9.33 -12.75 0.04
C ALA A 110 8.92 -12.19 -1.32
N LYS A 111 9.70 -12.49 -2.37
CA LYS A 111 9.38 -12.08 -3.74
C LYS A 111 8.04 -12.66 -4.22
N LYS A 112 7.89 -13.99 -4.13
CA LYS A 112 6.67 -14.68 -4.60
C LYS A 112 5.43 -14.26 -3.83
N ALA A 113 5.53 -14.09 -2.51
CA ALA A 113 4.42 -13.63 -1.68
C ALA A 113 3.98 -12.21 -2.06
N SER A 114 4.93 -11.32 -2.37
CA SER A 114 4.64 -9.96 -2.85
C SER A 114 3.93 -9.98 -4.22
N GLU A 115 4.41 -10.82 -5.15
CA GLU A 115 3.81 -11.02 -6.48
C GLU A 115 2.36 -11.55 -6.37
N ILE A 116 2.16 -12.61 -5.59
CA ILE A 116 0.81 -13.17 -5.31
C ILE A 116 -0.10 -12.10 -4.71
N GLY A 117 0.39 -11.32 -3.74
CA GLY A 117 -0.37 -10.23 -3.14
C GLY A 117 -0.83 -9.19 -4.16
N SER A 118 0.04 -8.85 -5.13
CA SER A 118 -0.31 -7.94 -6.24
C SER A 118 -1.37 -8.55 -7.16
N GLU A 119 -1.25 -9.83 -7.50
CA GLU A 119 -2.25 -10.53 -8.32
C GLU A 119 -3.62 -10.59 -7.63
N VAL A 120 -3.65 -10.89 -6.33
CA VAL A 120 -4.86 -10.88 -5.51
C VAL A 120 -5.49 -9.49 -5.49
N ALA A 121 -4.70 -8.43 -5.27
CA ALA A 121 -5.22 -7.06 -5.27
C ALA A 121 -5.84 -6.68 -6.63
N HIS A 122 -5.19 -7.07 -7.73
CA HIS A 122 -5.68 -6.84 -9.08
C HIS A 122 -6.98 -7.60 -9.34
N PHE A 123 -7.01 -8.91 -9.05
CA PHE A 123 -8.18 -9.76 -9.18
C PHE A 123 -9.37 -9.22 -8.37
N THR A 124 -9.15 -8.88 -7.10
CA THR A 124 -10.20 -8.33 -6.22
C THR A 124 -10.71 -6.98 -6.72
N THR A 125 -9.84 -6.13 -7.25
CA THR A 125 -10.26 -4.84 -7.84
C THR A 125 -11.15 -5.04 -9.07
N GLN A 126 -10.80 -5.98 -9.95
CA GLN A 126 -11.64 -6.31 -11.11
C GLN A 126 -12.98 -6.89 -10.65
N ASN A 127 -12.96 -7.85 -9.73
CA ASN A 127 -14.16 -8.47 -9.20
C ASN A 127 -15.09 -7.44 -8.54
N ALA A 128 -14.55 -6.48 -7.78
CA ALA A 128 -15.34 -5.40 -7.17
C ALA A 128 -16.04 -4.53 -8.22
N ARG A 129 -15.40 -4.23 -9.35
CA ARG A 129 -16.05 -3.49 -10.46
C ARG A 129 -17.19 -4.29 -11.08
N THR A 130 -16.96 -5.58 -11.33
CA THR A 130 -18.00 -6.48 -11.85
C THR A 130 -19.19 -6.56 -10.89
N ALA A 131 -18.94 -6.77 -9.60
CA ALA A 131 -19.96 -6.81 -8.57
C ALA A 131 -20.76 -5.50 -8.52
N LEU A 132 -20.08 -4.35 -8.54
CA LEU A 132 -20.75 -3.04 -8.58
C LEU A 132 -21.65 -2.88 -9.81
N ASN A 133 -21.19 -3.25 -11.00
CA ASN A 133 -21.99 -3.18 -12.22
C ASN A 133 -23.23 -4.09 -12.15
N VAL A 134 -23.08 -5.31 -11.66
CA VAL A 134 -24.21 -6.24 -11.45
C VAL A 134 -25.22 -5.66 -10.46
N THR A 135 -24.76 -5.14 -9.33
CA THR A 135 -25.64 -4.53 -8.32
C THR A 135 -26.35 -3.30 -8.86
N MET A 136 -25.67 -2.41 -9.60
CA MET A 136 -26.32 -1.26 -10.23
C MET A 136 -27.41 -1.69 -11.22
N GLN A 137 -27.16 -2.75 -12.00
CA GLN A 137 -28.15 -3.28 -12.94
C GLN A 137 -29.38 -3.87 -12.24
N GLN A 138 -29.21 -4.52 -11.08
CA GLN A 138 -30.31 -5.03 -10.26
C GLN A 138 -31.18 -3.91 -9.66
N HIS A 139 -30.60 -2.73 -9.46
CA HIS A 139 -31.28 -1.55 -8.90
C HIS A 139 -31.52 -0.45 -9.95
N ILE A 140 -31.60 -0.81 -11.23
CA ILE A 140 -31.68 0.15 -12.36
C ILE A 140 -32.95 1.02 -12.32
N ASP A 141 -34.01 0.55 -11.65
CA ASP A 141 -35.26 1.31 -11.49
C ASP A 141 -35.11 2.48 -10.51
N ASN A 142 -34.06 2.51 -9.70
CA ASN A 142 -33.72 3.68 -8.88
C ASN A 142 -33.08 4.76 -9.79
N PRO A 143 -33.68 5.97 -9.89
CA PRO A 143 -33.21 7.00 -10.81
C PRO A 143 -31.77 7.45 -10.52
N THR A 144 -31.36 7.47 -9.25
CA THR A 144 -30.00 7.84 -8.85
C THR A 144 -29.00 6.77 -9.28
N VAL A 145 -29.33 5.48 -9.09
CA VAL A 145 -28.47 4.36 -9.51
C VAL A 145 -28.35 4.33 -11.04
N LYS A 146 -29.45 4.55 -11.77
CA LYS A 146 -29.45 4.65 -13.23
C LYS A 146 -28.54 5.77 -13.73
N GLN A 147 -28.60 6.95 -13.10
CA GLN A 147 -27.73 8.06 -13.45
C GLN A 147 -26.26 7.76 -13.15
N LEU A 148 -25.98 7.11 -12.02
CA LEU A 148 -24.62 6.70 -11.65
C LEU A 148 -24.04 5.70 -12.66
N MET A 149 -24.80 4.67 -13.02
CA MET A 149 -24.38 3.64 -13.99
C MET A 149 -24.04 4.26 -15.36
N ALA A 150 -24.83 5.21 -15.84
CA ALA A 150 -24.58 5.91 -17.09
C ALA A 150 -23.30 6.76 -17.07
N ARG A 151 -22.93 7.32 -15.90
CA ARG A 151 -21.67 8.07 -15.74
C ARG A 151 -20.45 7.15 -15.66
N MET A 152 -20.59 5.99 -15.01
CA MET A 152 -19.48 5.06 -14.79
C MET A 152 -19.15 4.21 -16.01
N ASN A 153 -20.15 3.86 -16.82
CA ASN A 153 -20.01 3.09 -18.06
C ASN A 153 -20.48 3.94 -19.24
N PRO A 154 -19.77 5.03 -19.60
CA PRO A 154 -20.17 5.83 -20.74
C PRO A 154 -20.16 4.94 -21.98
N THR A 155 -21.33 4.75 -22.60
CA THR A 155 -21.40 4.12 -23.90
C THR A 155 -20.57 4.98 -24.85
N PRO A 156 -19.61 4.41 -25.62
CA PRO A 156 -18.90 5.19 -26.61
C PRO A 156 -19.94 5.83 -27.51
N THR A 157 -19.97 7.16 -27.53
CA THR A 157 -20.85 7.92 -28.43
C THR A 157 -20.56 7.41 -29.84
N PRO A 158 -21.56 6.94 -30.60
CA PRO A 158 -21.34 6.66 -32.01
C PRO A 158 -20.77 7.94 -32.62
N ALA A 159 -19.57 7.86 -33.19
CA ALA A 159 -19.01 8.96 -33.94
C ALA A 159 -20.10 9.44 -34.89
N GLN A 160 -20.50 10.71 -34.77
CA GLN A 160 -21.41 11.34 -35.71
C GLN A 160 -20.84 11.08 -37.11
N THR A 161 -21.49 10.21 -37.87
CA THR A 161 -21.28 10.08 -39.29
C THR A 161 -21.56 11.46 -39.87
N THR A 162 -20.49 12.22 -40.15
CA THR A 162 -20.54 13.34 -41.07
C THR A 162 -20.96 12.76 -42.42
N GLU A 163 -22.26 12.70 -42.66
CA GLU A 163 -22.82 12.61 -44.00
C GLU A 163 -22.32 13.84 -44.75
N LYS A 164 -21.34 13.62 -45.63
CA LYS A 164 -21.03 14.55 -46.71
C LYS A 164 -22.31 14.71 -47.52
N SER A 165 -22.91 15.89 -47.47
CA SER A 165 -23.93 16.30 -48.42
C SER A 165 -23.34 16.27 -49.83
N GLU A 166 -23.72 15.29 -50.63
CA GLU A 166 -23.51 15.33 -52.07
C GLU A 166 -24.38 16.44 -52.65
N THR A 167 -23.71 17.44 -53.22
CA THR A 167 -24.34 18.55 -53.93
C THR A 167 -24.66 18.07 -55.34
N LYS A 168 -25.91 18.21 -55.75
CA LYS A 168 -26.40 17.95 -57.11
C LYS A 168 -26.19 19.17 -58.00
#